data_AF-A0A2A9MDB6-F1
#
_entry.id   AF-A0A2A9MDB6-F1
#
_cell.length_a   1.000
_cell.length_b   1.000
_cell.length_c   1.000
_cell.angle_alpha   90.00
_cell.angle_beta   90.00
_cell.angle_gamma   90.00
#
_symmetry.space_group_name_H-M   'P 1'
#
loop_
_entity.id
_entity.type
_entity.pdbx_description
1 polymer ?
#
loop_
_entity_poly.entity_id
_entity_poly.type
_entity_poly.pdbx_seq_one_letter_code
_entity_poly.pdbx_strand_id
1 'polypeptide(L)'
;MTLEQNTDFADDNQNEHVPLKFRNYVPRDVALRRFCLPRPSVEELEKQIDKEANNAVKSAANEDVVSQIAPRRPNWDLKRDVEKKLSILSRKTDRAIVDLIRMKIADAKPLTVSTAPGDVADERPLDGERELAQSLVNALRDLEKLEGEECE
;
A
#
# COMPACT_ATOMS: atom_id res chain seq x y z
N MET A 1 22.93 35.46 -59.06
CA MET A 1 21.61 35.58 -58.41
C MET A 1 21.86 35.42 -56.91
N THR A 2 22.24 36.52 -56.27
CA THR A 2 22.52 36.61 -54.83
C THR A 2 21.18 36.67 -54.11
N LEU A 3 20.89 35.67 -53.28
CA LEU A 3 19.77 35.74 -52.35
C LEU A 3 20.35 36.13 -50.99
N GLU A 4 20.26 37.42 -50.68
CA GLU A 4 20.33 37.91 -49.31
C GLU A 4 19.12 37.38 -48.56
N GLN A 5 19.37 36.71 -47.44
CA GLN A 5 18.36 36.53 -46.40
C GLN A 5 18.99 36.99 -45.08
N ASN A 6 18.85 38.29 -44.83
CA ASN A 6 18.83 38.80 -43.47
C ASN A 6 17.59 38.23 -42.78
N THR A 7 17.81 37.59 -41.63
CA THR A 7 16.83 37.62 -40.55
C THR A 7 17.58 37.81 -39.24
N ASP A 8 17.70 39.06 -38.85
CA ASP A 8 17.83 39.44 -37.45
C ASP A 8 16.67 38.84 -36.67
N PHE A 9 16.96 37.93 -35.74
CA PHE A 9 16.05 37.58 -34.66
C PHE A 9 16.75 37.91 -33.35
N ALA A 10 16.70 39.19 -33.00
CA ALA A 10 16.72 39.60 -31.60
C ALA A 10 15.30 39.36 -31.05
N ASP A 11 15.16 38.36 -30.17
CA ASP A 11 14.03 38.31 -29.25
C ASP A 11 14.59 38.23 -27.82
N ASP A 12 14.44 39.35 -27.14
CA ASP A 12 14.76 39.61 -25.76
C ASP A 12 13.46 39.38 -24.99
N ASN A 13 13.19 38.14 -24.56
CA ASN A 13 12.03 37.82 -23.72
C ASN A 13 12.37 36.71 -22.73
N GLN A 14 12.30 37.05 -21.44
CA GLN A 14 12.43 36.12 -20.33
C GLN A 14 11.26 35.14 -20.31
N ASN A 15 11.53 33.88 -20.68
CA ASN A 15 10.68 32.72 -20.37
C ASN A 15 11.59 31.49 -20.38
N GLU A 16 11.38 30.56 -19.43
CA GLU A 16 12.13 29.29 -19.31
C GLU A 16 12.04 28.45 -20.59
N HIS A 17 12.88 28.76 -21.57
CA HIS A 17 12.88 28.04 -22.84
C HIS A 17 13.77 26.82 -22.72
N VAL A 18 13.18 25.62 -22.84
CA VAL A 18 13.90 24.35 -22.85
C VAL A 18 14.99 24.40 -23.93
N PRO A 19 16.26 24.11 -23.61
CA PRO A 19 17.35 24.21 -24.57
C PRO A 19 17.12 23.23 -25.73
N LEU A 20 17.26 23.74 -26.96
CA LEU A 20 17.15 22.95 -28.19
C LEU A 20 18.16 21.79 -28.16
N LYS A 21 17.68 20.56 -28.33
CA LYS A 21 18.49 19.32 -28.32
C LYS A 21 18.06 18.39 -29.45
N PHE A 22 19.01 17.99 -30.29
CA PHE A 22 18.76 17.04 -31.37
C PHE A 22 19.08 15.61 -30.92
N ARG A 23 18.08 14.71 -31.02
CA ARG A 23 18.19 13.29 -30.62
C ARG A 23 18.35 12.37 -31.84
N ASN A 24 17.47 12.49 -32.83
CA ASN A 24 17.38 11.60 -33.99
C ASN A 24 17.80 12.26 -35.32
N TYR A 25 18.26 13.51 -35.31
CA TYR A 25 18.59 14.29 -36.51
C TYR A 25 19.96 14.94 -36.39
N VAL A 26 20.71 15.00 -37.50
CA VAL A 26 22.00 15.71 -37.59
C VAL A 26 21.82 16.94 -38.47
N PRO A 27 21.79 18.15 -37.90
CA PRO A 27 21.72 19.38 -38.66
C PRO A 27 22.89 19.55 -39.63
N ARG A 28 22.60 20.08 -40.82
CA ARG A 28 23.63 20.39 -41.82
C ARG A 28 24.53 21.55 -41.37
N ASP A 29 23.94 22.55 -40.73
CA ASP A 29 24.63 23.74 -40.24
C ASP A 29 25.51 23.45 -39.01
N VAL A 30 26.71 24.03 -38.99
CA VAL A 30 27.77 23.74 -37.99
C VAL A 30 27.42 24.31 -36.62
N ALA A 31 26.73 25.45 -36.57
CA ALA A 31 26.29 26.06 -35.31
C ALA A 31 25.29 25.16 -34.57
N LEU A 32 24.40 24.49 -35.29
CA LEU A 32 23.35 23.64 -34.74
C LEU A 32 23.85 22.25 -34.30
N ARG A 33 25.02 21.80 -34.78
CA ARG A 33 25.62 20.52 -34.37
C ARG A 33 26.03 20.46 -32.90
N ARG A 34 26.32 21.60 -32.28
CA ARG A 34 26.67 21.70 -30.85
C ARG A 34 25.53 21.29 -29.92
N PHE A 35 24.30 21.33 -30.43
CA PHE A 35 23.09 20.96 -29.70
C PHE A 35 22.68 19.49 -29.93
N CYS A 36 23.51 18.69 -30.61
CA CYS A 36 23.27 17.25 -30.75
C CYS A 36 23.68 16.53 -29.47
N LEU A 37 22.83 15.62 -29.00
CA LEU A 37 23.19 14.75 -27.88
C LEU A 37 24.31 13.78 -28.31
N PRO A 38 25.27 13.49 -27.42
CA PRO A 38 26.26 12.46 -27.71
C PRO A 38 25.53 11.12 -27.86
N ARG A 39 25.80 10.43 -28.97
CA ARG A 39 25.32 9.06 -29.14
C ARG A 39 26.04 8.19 -28.10
N PRO A 40 25.32 7.43 -27.26
CA PRO A 40 25.98 6.50 -26.35
C PRO A 40 26.81 5.51 -27.15
N SER A 41 28.01 5.22 -26.68
CA SER A 41 28.84 4.16 -27.26
C SER A 41 28.17 2.81 -27.04
N VAL A 42 28.31 1.90 -28.00
CA VAL A 42 27.77 0.53 -27.88
C VAL A 42 28.32 -0.15 -26.62
N GLU A 43 29.61 0.06 -26.34
CA GLU A 43 30.28 -0.49 -25.15
C GLU A 43 29.67 -0.01 -23.82
N GLU A 44 29.13 1.21 -23.78
CA GLU A 44 28.53 1.75 -22.55
C GLU A 44 27.12 1.19 -22.31
N LEU A 45 26.37 0.95 -23.39
CA LEU A 45 25.09 0.26 -23.32
C LEU A 45 25.26 -1.19 -22.88
N GLU A 46 26.25 -1.91 -23.42
CA GLU A 46 26.58 -3.28 -23.02
C GLU A 46 26.91 -3.34 -21.53
N LYS A 47 27.79 -2.45 -21.04
CA LYS A 47 28.12 -2.37 -19.60
C LYS A 47 26.91 -2.04 -18.73
N GLN A 48 25.99 -1.21 -19.20
CA GLN A 48 24.77 -0.87 -18.47
C GLN A 48 23.84 -2.09 -18.37
N ILE A 49 23.65 -2.80 -19.48
CA ILE A 49 22.85 -4.04 -19.54
C ILE A 49 23.45 -5.11 -18.63
N ASP A 50 24.77 -5.32 -18.68
CA ASP A 50 25.47 -6.30 -17.84
C ASP A 50 25.33 -5.95 -16.36
N LYS A 51 25.37 -4.66 -16.00
CA LYS A 51 25.19 -4.19 -14.63
C LYS A 51 23.77 -4.45 -14.14
N GLU A 52 22.77 -4.17 -14.98
CA GLU A 52 21.36 -4.39 -14.65
C GLU A 52 21.04 -5.88 -14.50
N ALA A 53 21.50 -6.71 -15.43
CA ALA A 53 21.38 -8.16 -15.37
C ALA A 53 22.04 -8.73 -14.10
N ASN A 54 23.25 -8.29 -13.78
CA ASN A 54 23.93 -8.71 -12.55
C ASN A 54 23.19 -8.27 -11.28
N ASN A 55 22.58 -7.07 -11.29
CA ASN A 55 21.78 -6.61 -10.15
C ASN A 55 20.50 -7.44 -9.99
N ALA A 56 19.81 -7.78 -11.08
CA ALA A 56 18.66 -8.66 -11.05
C ALA A 56 19.02 -10.06 -10.52
N VAL A 57 20.14 -10.62 -10.97
CA VAL A 57 20.65 -11.91 -10.46
C VAL A 57 21.01 -11.84 -8.98
N LYS A 58 21.66 -10.75 -8.53
CA LYS A 58 21.99 -10.55 -7.10
C LYS A 58 20.74 -10.38 -6.24
N SER A 59 19.74 -9.65 -6.72
CA SER A 59 18.47 -9.48 -6.02
C SER A 59 17.73 -10.81 -5.91
N ALA A 60 17.69 -11.58 -7.00
CA ALA A 60 17.07 -12.90 -7.01
C ALA A 60 17.83 -13.90 -6.13
N ALA A 61 19.17 -13.83 -6.04
CA ALA A 61 19.98 -14.72 -5.21
C ALA A 61 19.80 -14.50 -3.70
N ASN A 62 19.35 -13.31 -3.27
CA ASN A 62 19.05 -13.01 -1.87
C ASN A 62 17.66 -13.52 -1.43
N GLU A 63 16.77 -13.80 -2.38
CA GLU A 63 15.51 -14.48 -2.13
C GLU A 63 15.72 -15.99 -2.32
N ASP A 64 15.08 -16.84 -1.53
CA ASP A 64 15.20 -18.30 -1.65
C ASP A 64 14.73 -18.78 -3.04
N VAL A 65 15.65 -18.79 -4.01
CA VAL A 65 15.43 -19.23 -5.39
C VAL A 65 14.88 -20.67 -5.43
N VAL A 66 15.28 -21.50 -4.47
CA VAL A 66 14.78 -22.87 -4.29
C VAL A 66 13.27 -22.91 -3.99
N SER A 67 12.75 -21.92 -3.26
CA SER A 67 11.32 -21.82 -2.91
C SER A 67 10.45 -21.31 -4.07
N GLN A 68 11.05 -20.66 -5.06
CA GLN A 68 10.38 -20.24 -6.31
C GLN A 68 10.44 -21.32 -7.40
N ILE A 69 11.53 -22.10 -7.47
CA ILE A 69 11.71 -23.19 -8.45
C ILE A 69 10.95 -24.46 -8.04
N ALA A 70 10.71 -24.66 -6.74
CA ALA A 70 9.96 -25.82 -6.26
C ALA A 70 8.48 -25.76 -6.68
N PRO A 71 7.88 -26.91 -7.07
CA PRO A 71 6.43 -27.00 -7.22
C PRO A 71 5.74 -26.59 -5.91
N ARG A 72 4.95 -25.51 -5.97
CA ARG A 72 4.14 -25.10 -4.81
C ARG A 72 3.08 -26.16 -4.49
N ARG A 73 2.60 -26.17 -3.24
CA ARG A 73 1.49 -27.06 -2.84
C ARG A 73 0.29 -26.85 -3.79
N PRO A 74 -0.41 -27.90 -4.22
CA PRO A 74 -1.51 -27.78 -5.19
C PRO A 74 -2.61 -26.81 -4.74
N ASN A 75 -2.83 -26.66 -3.43
CA ASN A 75 -3.84 -25.76 -2.85
C ASN A 75 -3.31 -24.35 -2.54
N TRP A 76 -2.10 -23.99 -2.99
CA TRP A 76 -1.50 -22.69 -2.66
C TRP A 76 -2.30 -21.52 -3.25
N ASP A 77 -2.80 -21.72 -4.46
CA ASP A 77 -3.60 -20.73 -5.19
C ASP A 77 -4.95 -20.55 -4.52
N LEU A 78 -5.60 -21.67 -4.18
CA LEU A 78 -6.86 -21.66 -3.43
C LEU A 78 -6.72 -20.92 -2.11
N LYS A 79 -5.64 -21.16 -1.36
CA LYS A 79 -5.39 -20.45 -0.10
C LYS A 79 -5.27 -18.95 -0.32
N ARG A 80 -4.44 -18.52 -1.28
CA ARG A 80 -4.24 -17.09 -1.58
C ARG A 80 -5.55 -16.39 -1.95
N ASP A 81 -6.34 -17.02 -2.81
CA ASP A 81 -7.56 -16.41 -3.35
C ASP A 81 -8.71 -16.41 -2.32
N VAL A 82 -8.73 -17.40 -1.44
CA VAL A 82 -9.73 -17.51 -0.35
C VAL A 82 -9.35 -16.64 0.85
N GLU A 83 -8.05 -16.43 1.13
CA GLU A 83 -7.57 -15.65 2.28
C GLU A 83 -8.18 -14.25 2.32
N LYS A 84 -8.24 -13.55 1.17
CA LYS A 84 -8.84 -12.21 1.09
C LYS A 84 -10.33 -12.21 1.44
N LYS A 85 -11.06 -13.26 1.09
CA LYS A 85 -12.49 -13.37 1.40
C LYS A 85 -12.71 -13.77 2.86
N LEU A 86 -11.86 -14.66 3.39
CA LEU A 86 -11.88 -15.07 4.79
C LEU A 86 -11.52 -13.92 5.73
N SER A 87 -10.58 -13.05 5.39
CA SER A 87 -10.23 -11.90 6.24
C SER A 87 -11.41 -10.93 6.38
N ILE A 88 -12.11 -10.62 5.29
CA ILE A 88 -13.32 -9.80 5.29
C ILE A 88 -14.43 -10.48 6.12
N LEU A 89 -14.60 -11.80 5.96
CA LEU A 89 -15.63 -12.55 6.67
C LEU A 89 -15.31 -12.71 8.17
N SER A 90 -14.04 -12.90 8.54
CA SER A 90 -13.58 -12.99 9.94
C SER A 90 -13.92 -11.70 10.66
N ARG A 91 -13.57 -10.54 10.08
CA ARG A 91 -13.91 -9.23 10.64
C ARG A 91 -15.42 -9.07 10.87
N LYS A 92 -16.25 -9.50 9.90
CA LYS A 92 -17.72 -9.45 10.05
C LYS A 92 -18.23 -10.43 11.13
N THR A 93 -17.64 -11.61 11.21
CA THR A 93 -17.98 -12.62 12.23
C THR A 93 -17.64 -12.10 13.62
N ASP A 94 -16.46 -11.51 13.80
CA ASP A 94 -16.03 -10.92 15.07
C ASP A 94 -16.99 -9.80 15.49
N ARG A 95 -17.38 -8.90 14.57
CA ARG A 95 -18.41 -7.87 14.84
C ARG A 95 -19.76 -8.47 15.24
N ALA A 96 -20.23 -9.50 14.53
CA ALA A 96 -21.49 -10.17 14.88
C ALA A 96 -21.45 -10.84 16.26
N ILE A 97 -20.31 -11.45 16.62
CA ILE A 97 -20.08 -12.02 17.95
C ILE A 97 -20.18 -10.93 19.02
N VAL A 98 -19.56 -9.77 18.76
CA VAL A 98 -19.58 -8.62 19.66
C VAL A 98 -20.99 -8.10 19.87
N ASP A 99 -21.76 -7.93 18.79
CA ASP A 99 -23.14 -7.45 18.88
C ASP A 99 -24.02 -8.44 19.64
N LEU A 100 -23.82 -9.74 19.45
CA LEU A 100 -24.51 -10.78 20.22
C LEU A 100 -24.16 -10.71 21.71
N ILE A 101 -22.90 -10.45 22.06
CA ILE A 101 -22.47 -10.25 23.46
C ILE A 101 -23.12 -8.98 24.03
N ARG A 102 -23.16 -7.87 23.28
CA ARG A 102 -23.83 -6.63 23.69
C ARG A 102 -25.32 -6.85 23.97
N MET A 103 -26.02 -7.55 23.08
CA MET A 103 -27.44 -7.90 23.26
C MET A 103 -27.63 -8.77 24.50
N LYS A 104 -26.82 -9.82 24.68
CA LYS A 104 -26.91 -10.70 25.85
C LYS A 104 -26.68 -9.97 27.17
N ILE A 105 -25.72 -9.04 27.23
CA ILE A 105 -25.49 -8.22 28.43
C ILE A 105 -26.66 -7.26 28.66
N ALA A 106 -27.22 -6.67 27.61
CA ALA A 106 -28.37 -5.78 27.70
C ALA A 106 -29.65 -6.52 28.13
N ASP A 107 -29.87 -7.75 27.65
CA ASP A 107 -30.98 -8.63 28.00
C ASP A 107 -30.82 -9.26 29.39
N ALA A 108 -29.59 -9.40 29.88
CA ALA A 108 -29.31 -9.73 31.28
C ALA A 108 -29.54 -8.54 32.23
N LYS A 109 -29.53 -7.30 31.72
CA LYS A 109 -29.66 -6.06 32.50
C LYS A 109 -31.10 -5.57 32.83
N PRO A 110 -32.24 -6.08 32.34
CA PRO A 110 -33.57 -5.61 32.73
C PRO A 110 -34.33 -6.60 33.64
N LEU A 111 -33.65 -7.56 34.30
CA LEU A 111 -34.30 -8.48 35.25
C LEU A 111 -33.88 -8.31 36.72
N THR A 112 -33.04 -7.34 37.05
CA THR A 112 -32.91 -6.88 38.45
C THR A 112 -33.95 -5.79 38.74
N VAL A 113 -35.23 -6.12 38.57
CA VAL A 113 -36.34 -5.33 39.11
C VAL A 113 -36.87 -6.08 40.33
N SER A 114 -36.78 -5.41 41.48
CA SER A 114 -37.66 -5.58 42.64
C SER A 114 -37.73 -6.95 43.31
N THR A 115 -36.72 -7.26 44.13
CA THR A 115 -36.99 -8.04 45.36
C THR A 115 -37.13 -7.06 46.52
N ALA A 116 -38.29 -7.13 47.18
CA ALA A 116 -38.64 -6.38 48.39
C ALA A 116 -37.59 -6.56 49.52
N PRO A 117 -37.55 -5.67 50.53
CA PRO A 117 -36.47 -5.66 51.52
C PRO A 117 -36.64 -6.81 52.51
N GLY A 118 -35.88 -7.88 52.34
CA GLY A 118 -35.83 -8.99 53.26
C GLY A 118 -34.98 -10.12 52.70
N ASP A 119 -33.79 -10.27 53.25
CA ASP A 119 -32.89 -11.43 53.16
C ASP A 119 -32.48 -11.91 51.77
N VAL A 120 -31.35 -11.39 51.28
CA VAL A 120 -30.35 -12.21 50.56
C VAL A 120 -28.97 -11.58 50.74
N ALA A 121 -28.13 -12.30 51.49
CA ALA A 121 -26.72 -12.01 51.60
C ALA A 121 -26.02 -12.19 50.24
N ASP A 122 -25.21 -11.20 49.88
CA ASP A 122 -24.05 -11.24 48.98
C ASP A 122 -24.19 -12.03 47.67
N GLU A 123 -24.79 -11.41 46.67
CA GLU A 123 -24.47 -11.69 45.25
C GLU A 123 -23.98 -10.38 44.62
N ARG A 124 -22.83 -9.88 45.10
CA ARG A 124 -22.08 -8.86 44.38
C ARG A 124 -21.50 -9.53 43.13
N PRO A 125 -21.85 -9.09 41.92
CA PRO A 125 -21.17 -9.58 40.73
C PRO A 125 -19.69 -9.30 40.92
N LEU A 126 -18.86 -10.34 40.95
CA LEU A 126 -17.44 -10.25 41.20
C LEU A 126 -16.87 -9.13 40.33
N ASP A 127 -16.36 -8.06 40.93
CA ASP A 127 -16.02 -6.82 40.22
C ASP A 127 -15.05 -7.07 39.04
N GLY A 128 -14.27 -8.16 39.10
CA GLY A 128 -13.42 -8.63 38.00
C GLY A 128 -14.18 -9.05 36.72
N GLU A 129 -15.39 -9.59 36.81
CA GLU A 129 -16.19 -9.95 35.62
C GLU A 129 -16.74 -8.71 34.92
N ARG A 130 -17.09 -7.68 35.69
CA ARG A 130 -17.52 -6.38 35.17
C ARG A 130 -16.36 -5.63 34.53
N GLU A 131 -15.20 -5.61 35.15
CA GLU A 131 -13.99 -5.01 34.57
C GLU A 131 -13.54 -5.73 33.31
N LEU A 132 -13.60 -7.07 33.28
CA LEU A 132 -13.27 -7.86 32.10
C LEU A 132 -14.26 -7.57 30.95
N ALA A 133 -15.56 -7.48 31.25
CA ALA A 133 -16.58 -7.13 30.27
C ALA A 133 -16.38 -5.68 29.75
N GLN A 134 -16.04 -4.74 30.62
CA GLN A 134 -15.79 -3.34 30.26
C GLN A 134 -14.50 -3.20 29.43
N SER A 135 -13.45 -3.95 29.78
CA SER A 135 -12.19 -4.03 29.06
C SER A 135 -12.37 -4.64 27.66
N LEU A 136 -13.15 -5.71 27.55
CA LEU A 136 -13.50 -6.31 26.26
C LEU A 136 -14.27 -5.32 25.38
N VAL A 137 -15.27 -4.63 25.93
CA VAL A 137 -16.03 -3.60 25.21
C VAL A 137 -15.13 -2.45 24.74
N ASN A 138 -14.11 -2.07 25.51
CA ASN A 138 -13.14 -1.05 25.14
C ASN A 138 -12.18 -1.53 24.03
N ALA A 139 -11.62 -2.74 24.15
CA ALA A 139 -10.76 -3.34 23.14
C ALA A 139 -11.48 -3.49 21.78
N LEU A 140 -12.79 -3.72 21.81
CA LEU A 140 -13.63 -3.80 20.61
C LEU A 140 -13.92 -2.43 19.97
N ARG A 141 -14.00 -1.37 20.76
CA ARG A 141 -14.09 0.02 20.26
C ARG A 141 -12.77 0.47 19.62
N ASP A 142 -11.64 -0.05 20.08
CA ASP A 142 -10.34 0.26 19.51
C ASP A 142 -10.10 -0.48 18.17
N LEU A 143 -10.65 -1.70 18.01
CA LEU A 143 -10.67 -2.38 16.70
C LEU A 143 -11.50 -1.62 15.64
N GLU A 144 -12.60 -0.99 16.06
CA GLU A 144 -13.46 -0.18 15.18
C GLU A 144 -12.77 1.12 14.75
N LYS A 145 -11.88 1.69 15.57
CA LYS A 145 -11.07 2.88 15.24
C LYS A 145 -9.97 2.56 14.23
N LEU A 146 -9.28 1.44 14.38
CA LEU A 146 -8.20 1.03 13.48
C LEU A 146 -8.70 0.69 12.07
N GLU A 147 -9.96 0.24 11.92
CA GLU A 147 -10.55 0.01 10.60
C GLU A 147 -10.98 1.30 9.87
N GLY A 148 -11.15 2.41 10.58
CA GLY A 148 -11.46 3.71 9.98
C GLY A 148 -10.25 4.42 9.36
N GLU A 149 -9.04 4.05 9.79
CA GLU A 149 -7.77 4.66 9.37
C GLU A 149 -7.12 3.93 8.17
N GLU A 150 -7.55 2.70 7.85
CA GLU A 150 -6.97 1.91 6.74
C GLU A 150 -7.82 1.92 5.44
N CYS A 151 -8.72 2.89 5.30
CA CYS A 151 -9.49 3.15 4.08
C CYS A 151 -9.20 4.55 3.50
N GLU A 152 -7.92 4.86 3.25
CA GLU A 152 -7.47 5.80 2.20
C GLU A 152 -6.35 5.16 1.37
#